data_AF-A0A1H8WDZ5-F1
#
_entry.id   AF-A0A1H8WDZ5-F1
#
_cell.length_a   1.000
_cell.length_b   1.000
_cell.length_c   1.000
_cell.angle_alpha   90.00
_cell.angle_beta   90.00
_cell.angle_gamma   90.00
#
_symmetry.space_group_name_H-M   'P 1'
#
loop_
_entity.id
_entity.type
_entity.pdbx_description
1 polymer ?
#
loop_
_entity_poly.entity_id
_entity_poly.type
_entity_poly.pdbx_seq_one_letter_code
_entity_poly.pdbx_strand_id
1 'polypeptide(L)'
;MADDKTLRALFLHQLKDTYFAENAILKVLPRMAQAARSDALRGVFGVHLEETREQVKRLDQVFRIVGEKPEGVTCQAIQGIIAEGE
;
A
#
# COMPACT_ATOMS: atom_id res chain seq x y z
N MET A 1 -8.57 20.77 17.17
CA MET A 1 -9.18 19.46 16.82
C MET A 1 -10.56 19.66 16.18
N ALA A 2 -10.62 20.36 15.04
CA ALA A 2 -11.87 20.57 14.29
C ALA A 2 -11.84 20.02 12.87
N ASP A 3 -10.67 19.60 12.37
CA ASP A 3 -10.48 19.24 10.96
C ASP A 3 -10.69 17.74 10.66
N ASP A 4 -10.65 16.88 11.68
CA ASP A 4 -10.68 15.42 11.55
C ASP A 4 -12.10 14.82 11.32
N LYS A 5 -13.13 15.66 11.26
CA LYS A 5 -14.54 15.23 11.14
C LYS A 5 -15.17 15.47 9.77
N THR A 6 -14.38 15.88 8.78
CA THR A 6 -14.88 16.11 7.42
C THR A 6 -14.65 14.88 6.54
N LEU A 7 -15.51 14.68 5.53
CA LEU A 7 -15.29 13.63 4.52
C LEU A 7 -13.98 13.83 3.77
N ARG A 8 -13.54 15.08 3.58
CA ARG A 8 -12.24 15.38 2.97
C ARG A 8 -11.09 14.90 3.85
N ALA A 9 -11.12 15.17 5.15
CA ALA A 9 -10.09 14.70 6.07
C ALA A 9 -10.05 13.17 6.14
N LEU A 10 -11.22 12.51 6.21
CA LEU A 10 -11.30 11.05 6.18
C LEU A 10 -10.72 10.49 4.86
N PHE A 11 -11.09 11.07 3.71
CA PHE A 11 -10.54 10.66 2.42
C PHE A 11 -9.01 10.81 2.38
N LEU A 12 -8.48 11.95 2.82
CA LEU A 12 -7.02 12.17 2.83
C LEU A 12 -6.30 11.21 3.79
N HIS A 13 -6.87 10.96 4.96
CA HIS A 13 -6.31 9.97 5.89
C HIS A 13 -6.25 8.59 5.25
N GLN A 14 -7.35 8.12 4.65
CA GLN A 14 -7.41 6.81 3.99
C GLN A 14 -6.49 6.72 2.77
N LEU A 15 -6.32 7.81 2.03
CA LEU A 15 -5.38 7.88 0.92
C LEU A 15 -3.93 7.72 1.40
N LYS A 16 -3.55 8.40 2.48
CA LYS A 16 -2.22 8.28 3.11
C LYS A 16 -2.00 6.89 3.71
N ASP A 17 -3.03 6.31 4.32
CA ASP A 17 -2.99 4.96 4.91
C ASP A 17 -2.77 3.90 3.83
N THR A 18 -3.56 3.96 2.75
CA THR A 18 -3.42 3.07 1.58
C THR A 18 -2.05 3.24 0.93
N TYR A 19 -1.57 4.48 0.77
CA TYR A 19 -0.26 4.74 0.19
C TYR A 19 0.88 4.13 1.01
N PHE A 20 0.80 4.20 2.34
CA PHE A 20 1.75 3.50 3.21
C PHE A 20 1.66 1.98 3.02
N ALA A 21 0.44 1.43 2.98
CA ALA A 21 0.21 0.00 2.82
C ALA A 21 0.81 -0.53 1.51
N GLU A 22 0.52 0.09 0.37
CA GLU A 22 1.07 -0.36 -0.92
C GLU A 22 2.60 -0.31 -0.95
N ASN A 23 3.20 0.74 -0.37
CA ASN A 23 4.66 0.84 -0.26
C ASN A 23 5.28 -0.21 0.67
N ALA A 24 4.55 -0.65 1.71
CA ALA A 24 4.97 -1.74 2.57
C ALA A 24 4.86 -3.09 1.84
N ILE A 25 3.75 -3.33 1.13
CA ILE A 25 3.50 -4.53 0.33
C ILE A 25 4.57 -4.68 -0.75
N LEU A 26 4.95 -3.61 -1.46
CA LEU A 26 6.04 -3.62 -2.45
C LEU A 26 7.35 -4.21 -1.92
N LYS A 27 7.68 -3.98 -0.65
CA LYS A 27 8.92 -4.47 -0.03
C LYS A 27 8.81 -5.95 0.36
N VAL A 28 7.62 -6.43 0.63
CA VAL A 28 7.36 -7.75 1.20
C VAL A 28 7.08 -8.79 0.11
N LEU A 29 6.39 -8.43 -0.99
CA LEU A 29 6.07 -9.35 -2.08
C LEU A 29 7.29 -10.13 -2.62
N PRO A 30 8.49 -9.52 -2.81
CA PRO A 30 9.67 -10.28 -3.22
C PRO A 30 10.10 -11.35 -2.21
N ARG A 31 9.94 -11.09 -0.90
CA ARG A 31 10.26 -12.04 0.17
C ARG A 31 9.26 -13.20 0.19
N MET A 32 7.96 -12.90 0.02
CA MET A 32 6.92 -13.93 -0.07
C MET A 32 7.12 -14.83 -1.30
N ALA A 33 7.49 -14.25 -2.44
CA ALA A 33 7.83 -15.01 -3.64
C ALA A 33 9.01 -15.98 -3.42
N GLN A 34 10.03 -15.55 -2.67
CA GLN A 34 11.17 -16.40 -2.31
C GLN A 34 10.80 -17.52 -1.34
N ALA A 35 9.89 -17.26 -0.39
CA ALA A 35 9.40 -18.26 0.55
C ALA A 35 8.46 -19.30 -0.10
N ALA A 36 7.83 -18.97 -1.23
CA ALA A 36 6.90 -19.84 -1.92
C ALA A 36 7.56 -21.10 -2.50
N ARG A 37 7.09 -22.27 -2.06
CA ARG A 37 7.52 -23.59 -2.57
C ARG A 37 6.91 -23.95 -3.92
N SER A 38 5.72 -23.42 -4.22
CA SER A 38 5.04 -23.64 -5.50
C SER A 38 5.46 -22.57 -6.51
N ASP A 39 5.86 -22.99 -7.71
CA ASP A 39 6.21 -22.07 -8.78
C ASP A 39 5.00 -21.25 -9.25
N ALA A 40 3.80 -21.80 -9.19
CA ALA A 40 2.57 -21.08 -9.49
C ALA A 40 2.34 -19.94 -8.49
N LEU A 41 2.52 -20.21 -7.19
CA LEU A 41 2.37 -19.20 -6.13
C LEU A 41 3.46 -18.12 -6.24
N ARG A 42 4.71 -18.51 -6.52
CA ARG A 42 5.80 -17.57 -6.79
C ARG A 42 5.47 -16.64 -7.96
N GLY A 43 4.91 -17.20 -9.03
CA GLY A 43 4.47 -16.43 -10.20
C GLY A 43 3.41 -15.39 -9.87
N VAL A 44 2.41 -15.75 -9.05
CA VAL A 44 1.35 -14.83 -8.61
C VAL A 44 1.92 -13.64 -7.82
N PHE A 45 2.87 -13.87 -6.91
CA PHE A 45 3.53 -12.76 -6.19
C PHE A 45 4.29 -11.82 -7.13
N GLY A 46 4.89 -12.35 -8.20
CA GLY A 46 5.56 -11.54 -9.22
C GLY A 46 4.57 -10.66 -10.02
N VAL A 47 3.41 -11.22 -10.40
CA VAL A 47 2.34 -10.44 -11.05
C VAL A 47 1.84 -9.35 -10.10
N HIS A 48 1.56 -9.71 -8.85
CA HIS A 48 1.04 -8.77 -7.88
C HIS A 48 2.03 -7.64 -7.57
N LEU A 49 3.34 -7.93 -7.56
CA LEU A 49 4.37 -6.89 -7.41
C LEU A 49 4.26 -5.80 -8.46
N GLU A 50 4.05 -6.17 -9.73
CA GLU A 50 3.90 -5.20 -10.82
C GLU A 50 2.57 -4.46 -10.74
N GLU A 51 1.49 -5.12 -10.34
CA GLU A 51 0.21 -4.46 -10.05
C GLU A 51 0.35 -3.41 -8.95
N THR A 52 1.04 -3.75 -7.86
CA THR A 52 1.28 -2.85 -6.72
C THR A 52 2.15 -1.65 -7.13
N ARG A 53 3.16 -1.84 -7.99
CA ARG A 53 3.94 -0.71 -8.53
C ARG A 53 3.05 0.27 -9.29
N GLU A 54 2.13 -0.23 -10.11
CA GLU A 54 1.18 0.62 -10.82
C GLU A 54 0.13 1.26 -9.88
N GLN A 55 -0.29 0.56 -8.83
CA GLN A 55 -1.18 1.11 -7.81
C GLN A 55 -0.52 2.30 -7.09
N VAL A 56 0.75 2.19 -6.68
CA VAL A 56 1.50 3.32 -6.10
C VAL A 56 1.56 4.51 -7.05
N LYS A 57 1.86 4.28 -8.35
CA LYS A 57 1.85 5.37 -9.36
C LYS A 57 0.47 6.03 -9.51
N ARG A 58 -0.62 5.26 -9.41
CA ARG A 58 -1.98 5.82 -9.41
C ARG A 58 -2.24 6.65 -8.17
N LEU A 59 -1.79 6.20 -7.00
CA LEU A 59 -1.91 6.99 -5.77
C LEU A 59 -1.14 8.31 -5.87
N ASP A 60 0.06 8.31 -6.46
CA ASP A 60 0.81 9.54 -6.75
C ASP A 60 0.06 10.49 -7.70
N GLN A 61 -0.70 9.95 -8.66
CA GLN A 61 -1.59 10.75 -9.50
C GLN A 61 -2.76 11.33 -8.68
N VAL A 62 -3.39 10.53 -7.82
CA VAL A 62 -4.49 10.98 -6.96
C VAL A 62 -4.04 12.10 -6.03
N PHE A 63 -2.89 11.97 -5.37
CA PHE A 63 -2.32 13.04 -4.53
C PHE A 63 -2.16 14.36 -5.31
N ARG A 64 -1.64 14.29 -6.54
CA ARG A 64 -1.53 15.46 -7.41
C ARG A 64 -2.89 16.07 -7.77
N ILE A 65 -3.89 15.25 -8.07
CA ILE A 65 -5.25 15.71 -8.41
C ILE A 65 -5.89 16.45 -7.24
N VAL A 66 -5.68 15.97 -6.01
CA VAL A 66 -6.28 16.58 -4.82
C VAL A 66 -5.43 17.69 -4.20
N GLY A 67 -4.28 18.01 -4.80
CA GLY A 67 -3.39 19.09 -4.39
C GLY A 67 -2.60 18.81 -3.11
N GLU A 68 -2.39 17.53 -2.77
CA GLU A 68 -1.72 17.10 -1.54
C GLU A 68 -0.39 16.42 -1.86
N LYS A 69 0.55 16.43 -0.91
CA LYS A 69 1.82 15.71 -1.07
C LYS A 69 1.62 14.21 -0.83
N PRO A 70 2.21 13.34 -1.65
CA PRO A 70 2.20 11.91 -1.38
C PRO A 70 3.03 11.63 -0.14
N GLU A 71 2.34 11.32 0.95
CA GLU A 71 2.93 10.93 2.22
C GLU A 71 2.13 9.77 2.83
N GLY A 72 2.84 8.79 3.38
CA GLY A 72 2.20 7.69 4.09
C GLY A 72 1.98 8.07 5.56
N VAL A 73 0.83 7.67 6.12
CA VAL A 73 0.68 7.55 7.58
C VAL A 73 0.86 6.09 7.94
N THR A 74 1.56 5.81 9.05
CA THR A 74 1.80 4.43 9.48
C THR A 74 0.48 3.69 9.64
N CYS A 75 0.26 2.68 8.79
CA CYS A 75 -0.88 1.79 8.85
C CYS A 75 -0.51 0.57 9.72
N GLN A 76 -1.09 0.45 10.91
CA GLN A 76 -0.86 -0.70 11.77
C GLN A 76 -1.45 -1.99 11.20
N ALA A 77 -2.57 -1.88 10.47
CA ALA A 77 -3.26 -3.03 9.91
C ALA A 77 -2.39 -3.79 8.90
N ILE A 78 -1.76 -3.08 7.95
CA ILE A 78 -0.88 -3.73 6.96
C ILE A 78 0.38 -4.30 7.60
N GLN A 79 0.92 -3.64 8.64
CA GLN A 79 2.05 -4.18 9.39
C GLN A 79 1.70 -5.50 10.08
N GLY A 80 0.49 -5.59 10.66
CA GLY A 80 -0.03 -6.84 11.22
C GLY A 80 -0.15 -7.94 10.17
N ILE A 81 -0.78 -7.65 9.04
CA ILE A 81 -0.94 -8.61 7.93
C ILE A 81 0.43 -9.09 7.40
N ILE A 82 1.39 -8.17 7.23
CA ILE A 82 2.75 -8.51 6.81
C ILE A 82 3.42 -9.43 7.85
N ALA A 83 3.30 -9.10 9.14
CA ALA A 83 3.89 -9.90 10.21
C ALA A 83 3.28 -11.30 10.33
N GLU A 84 2.00 -11.49 9.98
CA GLU A 84 1.38 -12.82 9.90
C GLU A 84 1.89 -13.66 8.72
N GLY A 85 2.33 -13.00 7.64
CA GLY A 85 2.82 -13.63 6.42
C GLY A 85 4.33 -13.92 6.39
N GLU A 86 5.09 -13.40 7.35
CA GLU A 86 6.54 -13.64 7.54
C GLU A 86 6.81 -14.78 8.53
#